data_AF-A0A960RW63-F1
#
_entry.id   AF-A0A960RW63-F1
#
_cell.length_a   1.000
_cell.length_b   1.000
_cell.length_c   1.000
_cell.angle_alpha   90.00
_cell.angle_beta   90.00
_cell.angle_gamma   90.00
#
_symmetry.space_group_name_H-M   'P 1'
#
loop_
_entity.id
_entity.type
_entity.pdbx_description
1 polymer ?
#
loop_
_entity_poly.entity_id
_entity_poly.type
_entity_poly.pdbx_seq_one_letter_code
_entity_poly.pdbx_strand_id
1 'polypeptide(L)'
;MDTHAEITNSSSERQIQFWAALGPAFFFLTLLIATMQKTQGQWLLPVTALAALPVCMQWRLKGASMAIGALGIVYLNNFFDLSIDQRLWQGGIVSAFSLAALVTALSHDEMGEVLDELQMESKSRLKTLFNLDQKLNDARTAFEKEKALVKKEYAIHQEEVTALKETLETLNTEKKEWSSEQERLGAQLNDMQKQIEELHSEQALMQETETAMRRSLESKDRELAAQTEKMREYQEKLQDKEIEQASLNDLINSLEKQCESLQDARSEIEEVQQQLREKIEECETLEGLLSIDEKEKDELAETITRLTDEKQAMEEQLQTVAATEEQTVALKAKFEELLREKTEECEMLEGLLSNDEKEELERTVTQLAKEKQDLEERVRVFEETEQQVEALKVQAEESANLFRKKSEEYEALEELLIANTKEKAELAEVIANLTEEKQAIIAQLQAVEEKDEKINALKFESDQMANQLEDLVVSYGKKEQELLAKTEQLSQELKTAEDRVAELEKAKVSTPKQKESAEMRRMKGLYKQLQEQFEEKCTVLDEARRGQFRMQERLLNLQREAEENKRKEQGEFEAILEECLAKAEKERQQMADEYQSEIEHLHEVIATLTADASVLQESVH
;
A
#
# COMPACT_ATOMS: atom_id res chain seq x y z
N MET A 1 74.90 -58.45 -24.33
CA MET A 1 75.57 -59.56 -23.61
C MET A 1 76.93 -59.88 -24.25
N ASP A 2 77.63 -58.86 -24.78
CA ASP A 2 78.35 -59.02 -26.06
C ASP A 2 79.87 -59.06 -25.89
N THR A 3 80.35 -58.68 -24.70
CA THR A 3 81.78 -58.64 -24.30
C THR A 3 82.49 -59.98 -24.37
N HIS A 4 81.76 -61.11 -24.48
CA HIS A 4 82.37 -62.43 -24.68
C HIS A 4 82.63 -62.77 -26.16
N ALA A 5 81.85 -62.22 -27.11
CA ALA A 5 82.05 -62.45 -28.54
C ALA A 5 83.21 -61.61 -29.11
N GLU A 6 83.37 -60.39 -28.58
CA GLU A 6 84.43 -59.46 -28.99
C GLU A 6 85.84 -59.99 -28.66
N ILE A 7 85.97 -60.74 -27.54
CA ILE A 7 87.22 -61.39 -27.14
C ILE A 7 87.61 -62.51 -28.12
N THR A 8 86.65 -63.34 -28.58
CA THR A 8 86.96 -64.47 -29.46
C THR A 8 87.43 -64.03 -30.84
N ASN A 9 86.78 -63.04 -31.47
CA ASN A 9 87.18 -62.57 -32.81
C ASN A 9 88.57 -61.92 -32.81
N SER A 10 88.92 -61.19 -31.74
CA SER A 10 90.27 -60.61 -31.59
C SER A 10 91.41 -61.66 -31.55
N SER A 11 91.09 -62.93 -31.31
CA SER A 11 92.05 -64.02 -31.29
C SER A 11 92.28 -64.67 -32.66
N SER A 12 91.23 -64.83 -33.49
CA SER A 12 91.34 -65.35 -34.85
C SER A 12 91.98 -64.34 -35.80
N GLU A 13 91.62 -63.05 -35.70
CA GLU A 13 92.27 -61.97 -36.47
C GLU A 13 93.79 -61.97 -36.30
N ARG A 14 94.28 -62.12 -35.06
CA ARG A 14 95.72 -62.16 -34.76
C ARG A 14 96.40 -63.41 -35.31
N GLN A 15 95.71 -64.55 -35.34
CA GLN A 15 96.24 -65.78 -35.95
C GLN A 15 96.35 -65.62 -37.48
N ILE A 16 95.32 -65.09 -38.14
CA ILE A 16 95.32 -64.87 -39.59
C ILE A 16 96.39 -63.84 -39.99
N GLN A 17 96.51 -62.71 -39.26
CA GLN A 17 97.58 -61.74 -39.46
C GLN A 17 98.98 -62.34 -39.28
N PHE A 18 99.15 -63.25 -38.30
CA PHE A 18 100.41 -63.97 -38.10
C PHE A 18 100.72 -64.89 -39.29
N TRP A 19 99.79 -65.72 -39.75
CA TRP A 19 100.00 -66.60 -40.92
C TRP A 19 100.25 -65.83 -42.21
N ALA A 20 99.52 -64.72 -42.44
CA ALA A 20 99.69 -63.84 -43.59
C ALA A 20 101.06 -63.13 -43.62
N ALA A 21 101.66 -62.85 -42.46
CA ALA A 21 103.05 -62.38 -42.38
C ALA A 21 104.07 -63.52 -42.51
N LEU A 22 103.75 -64.70 -41.97
CA LEU A 22 104.67 -65.84 -41.88
C LEU A 22 104.97 -66.48 -43.25
N GLY A 23 103.99 -66.56 -44.15
CA GLY A 23 104.18 -67.07 -45.52
C GLY A 23 105.26 -66.30 -46.28
N PRO A 24 105.11 -64.97 -46.46
CA PRO A 24 106.15 -64.11 -47.05
C PRO A 24 107.47 -64.12 -46.27
N ALA A 25 107.45 -64.20 -44.93
CA ALA A 25 108.68 -64.27 -44.13
C ALA A 25 109.49 -65.55 -44.43
N PHE A 26 108.84 -66.73 -44.49
CA PHE A 26 109.49 -67.95 -44.94
C PHE A 26 109.94 -67.86 -46.41
N PHE A 27 109.20 -67.15 -47.26
CA PHE A 27 109.57 -66.95 -48.65
C PHE A 27 110.89 -66.16 -48.78
N PHE A 28 111.01 -65.02 -48.08
CA PHE A 28 112.24 -64.22 -48.06
C PHE A 28 113.40 -64.94 -47.36
N LEU A 29 113.15 -65.72 -46.31
CA LEU A 29 114.18 -66.54 -45.67
C LEU A 29 114.71 -67.62 -46.63
N THR A 30 113.83 -68.30 -47.36
CA THR A 30 114.20 -69.29 -48.38
C THR A 30 114.96 -68.64 -49.54
N LEU A 31 114.58 -67.43 -49.95
CA LEU A 31 115.29 -66.63 -50.96
C LEU A 31 116.70 -66.22 -50.51
N LEU A 32 116.86 -65.84 -49.24
CA LEU A 32 118.17 -65.53 -48.66
C LEU A 32 119.06 -66.79 -48.62
N ILE A 33 118.53 -67.92 -48.15
CA ILE A 33 119.26 -69.21 -48.14
C ILE A 33 119.68 -69.62 -49.56
N ALA A 34 118.79 -69.49 -50.54
CA ALA A 34 119.08 -69.80 -51.94
C ALA A 34 120.16 -68.89 -52.55
N THR A 35 120.16 -67.59 -52.23
CA THR A 35 121.15 -66.63 -52.77
C THR A 35 122.52 -66.71 -52.11
N MET A 36 122.65 -67.30 -50.91
CA MET A 36 123.95 -67.53 -50.28
C MET A 36 124.78 -68.65 -50.93
N GLN A 37 124.16 -69.58 -51.67
CA GLN A 37 124.89 -70.67 -52.32
C GLN A 37 125.47 -70.22 -53.68
N LYS A 38 126.80 -70.06 -53.74
CA LYS A 38 127.52 -69.68 -54.98
C LYS A 38 127.66 -70.83 -55.98
N THR A 39 126.54 -71.28 -56.56
CA THR A 39 126.54 -72.23 -57.69
C THR A 39 126.35 -71.48 -59.00
N GLN A 40 127.17 -71.77 -60.02
CA GLN A 40 126.99 -71.19 -61.35
C GLN A 40 125.65 -71.64 -61.97
N GLY A 41 124.99 -70.75 -62.72
CA GLY A 41 123.71 -71.02 -63.40
C GLY A 41 122.44 -70.84 -62.56
N GLN A 42 122.47 -70.94 -61.23
CA GLN A 42 121.27 -71.05 -60.39
C GLN A 42 120.41 -69.77 -60.24
N TRP A 43 120.76 -68.65 -60.89
CA TRP A 43 120.07 -67.36 -60.74
C TRP A 43 118.61 -67.35 -61.21
N LEU A 44 118.21 -68.28 -62.09
CA LEU A 44 116.84 -68.38 -62.59
C LEU A 44 115.82 -68.71 -61.50
N LEU A 45 116.21 -69.55 -60.53
CA LEU A 45 115.33 -70.06 -59.47
C LEU A 45 114.90 -68.98 -58.45
N PRO A 46 115.77 -68.13 -57.88
CA PRO A 46 115.34 -67.02 -57.05
C PRO A 46 114.54 -65.96 -57.83
N VAL A 47 114.76 -65.83 -59.15
CA VAL A 47 113.97 -64.91 -60.00
C VAL A 47 112.56 -65.45 -60.25
N THR A 48 112.38 -66.74 -60.56
CA THR A 48 111.02 -67.32 -60.68
C THR A 48 110.31 -67.41 -59.33
N ALA A 49 111.04 -67.59 -58.23
CA ALA A 49 110.48 -67.42 -56.88
C ALA A 49 109.99 -65.98 -56.65
N LEU A 50 110.80 -64.95 -56.94
CA LEU A 50 110.39 -63.56 -56.77
C LEU A 50 109.13 -63.22 -57.60
N ALA A 51 109.04 -63.75 -58.83
CA ALA A 51 107.87 -63.61 -59.70
C ALA A 51 106.64 -64.42 -59.25
N ALA A 52 106.84 -65.53 -58.53
CA ALA A 52 105.75 -66.36 -58.02
C ALA A 52 104.95 -65.66 -56.91
N LEU A 53 105.60 -64.89 -56.04
CA LEU A 53 104.94 -64.22 -54.90
C LEU A 53 103.75 -63.33 -55.30
N PRO A 54 103.85 -62.37 -56.24
CA PRO A 54 102.70 -61.58 -56.67
C PRO A 54 101.62 -62.41 -57.39
N VAL A 55 101.99 -63.50 -58.09
CA VAL A 55 101.02 -64.41 -58.72
C VAL A 55 100.20 -65.18 -57.67
N CYS A 56 100.84 -65.65 -56.60
CA CYS A 56 100.16 -66.26 -55.44
C CYS A 56 99.19 -65.29 -54.75
N MET A 57 99.57 -64.01 -54.59
CA MET A 57 98.68 -63.00 -54.02
C MET A 57 97.50 -62.71 -54.96
N GLN A 58 97.74 -62.45 -56.25
CA GLN A 58 96.69 -62.04 -57.17
C GLN A 58 95.69 -63.15 -57.50
N TRP A 59 96.13 -64.42 -57.59
CA TRP A 59 95.29 -65.56 -58.02
C TRP A 59 95.04 -66.61 -56.93
N ARG A 60 95.35 -66.29 -55.66
CA ARG A 60 95.14 -67.15 -54.47
C ARG A 60 95.64 -68.59 -54.71
N LEU A 61 94.86 -69.61 -54.37
CA LEU A 61 95.22 -71.03 -54.55
C LEU A 61 95.58 -71.40 -56.00
N LYS A 62 94.98 -70.74 -57.01
CA LYS A 62 95.34 -70.93 -58.43
C LYS A 62 96.68 -70.31 -58.77
N GLY A 63 97.03 -69.20 -58.12
CA GLY A 63 98.36 -68.60 -58.19
C GLY A 63 99.43 -69.52 -57.60
N ALA A 64 99.15 -70.12 -56.43
CA ALA A 64 100.06 -71.08 -55.81
C ALA A 64 100.30 -72.33 -56.68
N SER A 65 99.27 -72.92 -57.29
CA SER A 65 99.47 -74.09 -58.16
C SER A 65 100.28 -73.75 -59.42
N MET A 66 100.09 -72.56 -60.01
CA MET A 66 100.93 -72.07 -61.11
C MET A 66 102.37 -71.79 -60.68
N ALA A 67 102.58 -71.18 -59.51
CA ALA A 67 103.90 -70.94 -58.93
C ALA A 67 104.68 -72.24 -58.69
N ILE A 68 104.04 -73.23 -58.06
CA ILE A 68 104.62 -74.56 -57.81
C ILE A 68 104.94 -75.25 -59.14
N GLY A 69 104.06 -75.15 -60.14
CA GLY A 69 104.32 -75.64 -61.49
C GLY A 69 105.54 -75.00 -62.15
N ALA A 70 105.67 -73.66 -62.08
CA ALA A 70 106.81 -72.95 -62.65
C ALA A 70 108.14 -73.29 -61.96
N LEU A 71 108.14 -73.37 -60.62
CA LEU A 71 109.31 -73.80 -59.84
C LEU A 71 109.68 -75.26 -60.15
N GLY A 72 108.69 -76.15 -60.30
CA GLY A 72 108.90 -77.54 -60.70
C GLY A 72 109.49 -77.69 -62.10
N ILE A 73 109.06 -76.87 -63.07
CA ILE A 73 109.63 -76.84 -64.43
C ILE A 73 111.09 -76.36 -64.38
N VAL A 74 111.40 -75.30 -63.62
CA VAL A 74 112.78 -74.81 -63.45
C VAL A 74 113.65 -75.88 -62.77
N TYR A 75 113.14 -76.58 -61.76
CA TYR A 75 113.85 -77.69 -61.11
C TYR A 75 114.16 -78.83 -62.10
N LEU A 76 113.15 -79.32 -62.83
CA LEU A 76 113.31 -80.40 -63.81
C LEU A 76 114.29 -80.04 -64.93
N ASN A 77 114.30 -78.78 -65.38
CA ASN A 77 115.23 -78.30 -66.39
C ASN A 77 116.69 -78.29 -65.89
N ASN A 78 116.93 -77.98 -64.62
CA ASN A 78 118.28 -77.99 -64.02
C ASN A 78 118.69 -79.38 -63.47
N PHE A 79 117.75 -80.31 -63.33
CA PHE A 79 117.97 -81.58 -62.62
C PHE A 79 119.09 -82.44 -63.21
N PHE A 80 119.30 -82.40 -64.52
CA PHE A 80 120.27 -83.27 -65.20
C PHE A 80 121.73 -82.81 -65.02
N ASP A 81 121.98 -81.51 -64.95
CA ASP A 81 123.33 -80.91 -64.95
C ASP A 81 124.00 -80.87 -63.56
N LEU A 82 123.25 -81.17 -62.50
CA LEU A 82 123.68 -81.01 -61.10
C LEU A 82 124.20 -82.32 -60.47
N SER A 83 125.05 -82.21 -59.43
CA SER A 83 125.43 -83.37 -58.60
C SER A 83 124.25 -83.87 -57.75
N ILE A 84 124.34 -85.09 -57.20
CA ILE A 84 123.27 -85.68 -56.38
C ILE A 84 122.96 -84.80 -55.15
N ASP A 85 123.99 -84.28 -54.47
CA ASP A 85 123.83 -83.40 -53.32
C ASP A 85 123.17 -82.07 -53.70
N GLN A 86 123.52 -81.52 -54.86
CA GLN A 86 122.91 -80.30 -55.40
C GLN A 86 121.44 -80.52 -55.82
N ARG A 87 121.09 -81.70 -56.36
CA ARG A 87 119.69 -82.07 -56.66
C ARG A 87 118.86 -82.14 -55.39
N LEU A 88 119.35 -82.82 -54.35
CA LEU A 88 118.68 -82.90 -53.04
C LEU A 88 118.50 -81.52 -52.40
N TRP A 89 119.55 -80.68 -52.44
CA TRP A 89 119.50 -79.31 -51.94
C TRP A 89 118.51 -78.42 -52.71
N GLN A 90 118.54 -78.45 -54.05
CA GLN A 90 117.56 -77.72 -54.86
C GLN A 90 116.13 -78.25 -54.63
N GLY A 91 115.93 -79.56 -54.54
CA GLY A 91 114.62 -80.15 -54.23
C GLY A 91 114.08 -79.65 -52.88
N GLY A 92 114.94 -79.52 -51.87
CA GLY A 92 114.60 -78.91 -50.58
C GLY A 92 114.19 -77.44 -50.71
N ILE A 93 114.95 -76.62 -51.44
CA ILE A 93 114.63 -75.21 -51.68
C ILE A 93 113.32 -75.04 -52.48
N VAL A 94 113.11 -75.85 -53.52
CA VAL A 94 111.90 -75.83 -54.34
C VAL A 94 110.67 -76.25 -53.52
N SER A 95 110.82 -77.24 -52.64
CA SER A 95 109.76 -77.65 -51.69
C SER A 95 109.47 -76.55 -50.67
N ALA A 96 110.50 -75.87 -50.14
CA ALA A 96 110.34 -74.76 -49.21
C ALA A 96 109.62 -73.56 -49.85
N PHE A 97 110.00 -73.17 -51.07
CA PHE A 97 109.27 -72.14 -51.82
C PHE A 97 107.84 -72.57 -52.15
N SER A 98 107.61 -73.84 -52.49
CA SER A 98 106.28 -74.38 -52.78
C SER A 98 105.36 -74.32 -51.55
N LEU A 99 105.88 -74.67 -50.37
CA LEU A 99 105.16 -74.56 -49.10
C LEU A 99 104.92 -73.11 -48.70
N ALA A 100 105.91 -72.22 -48.84
CA ALA A 100 105.76 -70.80 -48.56
C ALA A 100 104.73 -70.14 -49.50
N ALA A 101 104.71 -70.51 -50.78
CA ALA A 101 103.69 -70.08 -51.75
C ALA A 101 102.28 -70.57 -51.37
N LEU A 102 102.15 -71.84 -50.94
CA LEU A 102 100.88 -72.41 -50.50
C LEU A 102 100.34 -71.72 -49.22
N VAL A 103 101.19 -71.53 -48.20
CA VAL A 103 100.83 -70.81 -46.96
C VAL A 103 100.44 -69.36 -47.24
N THR A 104 101.17 -68.67 -48.13
CA THR A 104 100.84 -67.30 -48.54
C THR A 104 99.49 -67.23 -49.26
N ALA A 105 99.18 -68.18 -50.13
CA ALA A 105 97.89 -68.22 -50.83
C ALA A 105 96.70 -68.56 -49.92
N LEU A 106 96.86 -69.53 -49.00
CA LEU A 106 95.81 -69.91 -48.05
C LEU A 106 95.50 -68.76 -47.07
N SER A 107 96.53 -68.17 -46.47
CA SER A 107 96.35 -67.02 -45.56
C SER A 107 95.73 -65.80 -46.23
N HIS A 108 95.89 -65.64 -47.55
CA HIS A 108 95.22 -64.56 -48.31
C HIS A 108 93.77 -64.89 -48.69
N ASP A 109 93.39 -66.18 -48.82
CA ASP A 109 91.99 -66.61 -48.94
C ASP A 109 91.24 -66.34 -47.62
N GLU A 110 91.77 -66.84 -46.50
CA GLU A 110 91.19 -66.66 -45.14
C GLU A 110 91.07 -65.18 -44.75
N MET A 111 92.10 -64.37 -45.03
CA MET A 111 92.06 -62.92 -44.80
C MET A 111 91.04 -62.23 -45.71
N GLY A 112 90.75 -62.77 -46.89
CA GLY A 112 89.72 -62.27 -47.79
C GLY A 112 88.31 -62.48 -47.22
N GLU A 113 87.99 -63.68 -46.75
CA GLU A 113 86.67 -64.00 -46.17
C GLU A 113 86.39 -63.16 -44.91
N VAL A 114 87.36 -63.04 -44.01
CA VAL A 114 87.23 -62.18 -42.80
C VAL A 114 87.08 -60.70 -43.16
N LEU A 115 87.77 -60.21 -44.20
CA LEU A 115 87.61 -58.82 -44.65
C LEU A 115 86.23 -58.56 -45.24
N ASP A 116 85.67 -59.52 -45.99
CA ASP A 116 84.31 -59.41 -46.54
C ASP A 116 83.23 -59.53 -45.44
N GLU A 117 83.43 -60.37 -44.43
CA GLU A 117 82.56 -60.43 -43.24
C GLU A 117 82.58 -59.11 -42.46
N LEU A 118 83.77 -58.58 -42.13
CA LEU A 118 83.91 -57.26 -41.48
C LEU A 118 83.34 -56.12 -42.32
N GLN A 119 83.41 -56.19 -43.66
CA GLN A 119 82.75 -55.24 -44.54
C GLN A 119 81.22 -55.38 -44.51
N MET A 120 80.67 -56.59 -44.45
CA MET A 120 79.23 -56.82 -44.34
C MET A 120 78.70 -56.38 -42.98
N GLU A 121 79.42 -56.70 -41.90
CA GLU A 121 79.05 -56.28 -40.55
C GLU A 121 79.12 -54.75 -40.40
N SER A 122 80.20 -54.10 -40.84
CA SER A 122 80.30 -52.64 -40.79
C SER A 122 79.22 -51.93 -41.63
N LYS A 123 78.86 -52.45 -42.82
CA LYS A 123 77.71 -51.95 -43.61
C LYS A 123 76.38 -52.15 -42.87
N SER A 124 76.20 -53.27 -42.18
CA SER A 124 75.00 -53.56 -41.37
C SER A 124 74.89 -52.66 -40.14
N ARG A 125 75.99 -52.51 -39.38
CA ARG A 125 76.11 -51.58 -38.24
C ARG A 125 75.87 -50.14 -38.69
N LEU A 126 76.46 -49.70 -39.80
CA LEU A 126 76.24 -48.36 -40.37
C LEU A 126 74.78 -48.12 -40.76
N LYS A 127 74.13 -49.07 -41.44
CA LYS A 127 72.70 -48.98 -41.78
C LYS A 127 71.81 -48.94 -40.53
N THR A 128 72.20 -49.66 -39.48
CA THR A 128 71.49 -49.66 -38.20
C THR A 128 71.64 -48.31 -37.48
N LEU A 129 72.83 -47.73 -37.48
CA LEU A 129 73.08 -46.38 -36.96
C LEU A 129 72.33 -45.30 -37.76
N PHE A 130 72.29 -45.40 -39.09
CA PHE A 130 71.52 -44.47 -39.94
C PHE A 130 70.01 -44.55 -39.66
N ASN A 131 69.46 -45.77 -39.52
CA ASN A 131 68.07 -45.96 -39.11
C ASN A 131 67.78 -45.44 -37.69
N LEU A 132 68.78 -45.44 -36.80
CA LEU A 132 68.66 -44.91 -35.44
C LEU A 132 68.68 -43.39 -35.43
N ASP A 133 69.59 -42.77 -36.19
CA ASP A 133 69.68 -41.32 -36.37
C ASP A 133 68.43 -40.75 -37.06
N GLN A 134 67.92 -41.42 -38.09
CA GLN A 134 66.63 -41.07 -38.69
C GLN A 134 65.50 -41.09 -37.65
N LYS A 135 65.36 -42.17 -36.86
CA LYS A 135 64.35 -42.25 -35.79
C LYS A 135 64.52 -41.19 -34.71
N LEU A 136 65.76 -40.81 -34.39
CA LEU A 136 66.07 -39.76 -33.41
C LEU A 136 65.65 -38.39 -33.96
N ASN A 137 65.93 -38.11 -35.24
CA ASN A 137 65.47 -36.90 -35.92
C ASN A 137 63.94 -36.87 -36.06
N ASP A 138 63.29 -37.97 -36.43
CA ASP A 138 61.82 -38.09 -36.49
C ASP A 138 61.20 -37.77 -35.11
N ALA A 139 61.68 -38.43 -34.05
CA ALA A 139 61.25 -38.17 -32.67
C ALA A 139 61.51 -36.73 -32.22
N ARG A 140 62.63 -36.12 -32.62
CA ARG A 140 62.95 -34.71 -32.35
C ARG A 140 61.97 -33.76 -33.05
N THR A 141 61.57 -34.04 -34.29
CA THR A 141 60.56 -33.23 -34.98
C THR A 141 59.15 -33.43 -34.43
N ALA A 142 58.83 -34.61 -33.89
CA ALA A 142 57.59 -34.83 -33.14
C ALA A 142 57.58 -34.00 -31.84
N PHE A 143 58.65 -34.07 -31.05
CA PHE A 143 58.78 -33.32 -29.80
C PHE A 143 58.71 -31.79 -30.00
N GLU A 144 59.37 -31.24 -31.04
CA GLU A 144 59.25 -29.80 -31.33
C GLU A 144 57.84 -29.40 -31.84
N LYS A 145 57.07 -30.32 -32.44
CA LYS A 145 55.64 -30.08 -32.76
C LYS A 145 54.77 -30.09 -31.52
N GLU A 146 54.92 -31.08 -30.63
CA GLU A 146 54.20 -31.14 -29.35
C GLU A 146 54.48 -29.89 -28.50
N LYS A 147 55.76 -29.52 -28.38
CA LYS A 147 56.21 -28.29 -27.72
C LYS A 147 55.64 -27.01 -28.35
N ALA A 148 55.42 -26.98 -29.67
CA ALA A 148 54.74 -25.86 -30.33
C ALA A 148 53.22 -25.84 -30.07
N LEU A 149 52.57 -27.00 -30.00
CA LEU A 149 51.15 -27.12 -29.62
C LEU A 149 50.92 -26.71 -28.16
N VAL A 150 51.69 -27.26 -27.21
CA VAL A 150 51.62 -26.89 -25.78
C VAL A 150 51.92 -25.40 -25.58
N LYS A 151 52.83 -24.81 -26.36
CA LYS A 151 53.06 -23.35 -26.31
C LYS A 151 51.85 -22.54 -26.83
N LYS A 152 51.10 -23.06 -27.81
CA LYS A 152 49.87 -22.43 -28.31
C LYS A 152 48.74 -22.55 -27.28
N GLU A 153 48.56 -23.73 -26.69
CA GLU A 153 47.59 -23.99 -25.62
C GLU A 153 47.86 -23.11 -24.39
N TYR A 154 49.13 -22.98 -23.99
CA TYR A 154 49.54 -22.07 -22.92
C TYR A 154 49.22 -20.60 -23.24
N ALA A 155 49.39 -20.16 -24.50
CA ALA A 155 49.03 -18.80 -24.91
C ALA A 155 47.50 -18.55 -24.85
N ILE A 156 46.70 -19.52 -25.32
CA ILE A 156 45.23 -19.45 -25.24
C ILE A 156 44.78 -19.39 -23.78
N HIS A 157 45.27 -20.28 -22.91
CA HIS A 157 44.96 -20.24 -21.48
C HIS A 157 45.48 -18.97 -20.79
N GLN A 158 46.55 -18.34 -21.29
CA GLN A 158 47.01 -17.05 -20.80
C GLN A 158 46.06 -15.91 -21.20
N GLU A 159 45.51 -15.94 -22.42
CA GLU A 159 44.49 -15.00 -22.90
C GLU A 159 43.15 -15.17 -22.12
N GLU A 160 42.72 -16.41 -21.90
CA GLU A 160 41.57 -16.76 -21.04
C GLU A 160 41.76 -16.23 -19.60
N VAL A 161 42.95 -16.40 -19.03
CA VAL A 161 43.27 -15.90 -17.67
C VAL A 161 43.38 -14.37 -17.61
N THR A 162 43.64 -13.66 -18.71
CA THR A 162 43.48 -12.20 -18.76
C THR A 162 42.02 -11.78 -18.86
N ALA A 163 41.22 -12.40 -19.74
CA ALA A 163 39.80 -12.09 -19.86
C ALA A 163 39.03 -12.38 -18.55
N LEU A 164 39.35 -13.48 -17.86
CA LEU A 164 38.79 -13.82 -16.54
C LEU A 164 39.25 -12.90 -15.40
N LYS A 165 40.30 -12.09 -15.59
CA LYS A 165 40.66 -11.01 -14.65
C LYS A 165 39.91 -9.73 -14.95
N GLU A 166 39.77 -9.38 -16.22
CA GLU A 166 39.01 -8.20 -16.64
C GLU A 166 37.53 -8.32 -16.19
N THR A 167 36.89 -9.48 -16.38
CA THR A 167 35.52 -9.71 -15.87
C THR A 167 35.43 -9.78 -14.35
N LEU A 168 36.47 -10.21 -13.64
CA LEU A 168 36.53 -10.16 -12.18
C LEU A 168 36.69 -8.72 -11.68
N GLU A 169 37.42 -7.88 -12.41
CA GLU A 169 37.54 -6.44 -12.13
C GLU A 169 36.22 -5.70 -12.38
N THR A 170 35.48 -5.98 -13.46
CA THR A 170 34.14 -5.36 -13.70
C THR A 170 33.12 -5.79 -12.64
N LEU A 171 33.02 -7.08 -12.32
CA LEU A 171 32.17 -7.58 -11.23
C LEU A 171 32.54 -6.95 -9.88
N ASN A 172 33.80 -6.55 -9.69
CA ASN A 172 34.28 -5.89 -8.46
C ASN A 172 34.13 -4.35 -8.49
N THR A 173 33.85 -3.73 -9.64
CA THR A 173 33.33 -2.35 -9.70
C THR A 173 31.82 -2.33 -9.50
N GLU A 174 31.07 -3.18 -10.20
CA GLU A 174 29.62 -3.35 -10.04
C GLU A 174 29.26 -3.64 -8.58
N LYS A 175 30.00 -4.54 -7.91
CA LYS A 175 29.81 -4.83 -6.48
C LYS A 175 29.98 -3.62 -5.57
N LYS A 176 30.85 -2.66 -5.90
CA LYS A 176 31.02 -1.42 -5.12
C LYS A 176 29.86 -0.46 -5.37
N GLU A 177 29.39 -0.36 -6.61
CA GLU A 177 28.24 0.44 -6.99
C GLU A 177 26.98 -0.07 -6.26
N TRP A 178 26.71 -1.38 -6.32
CA TRP A 178 25.65 -2.03 -5.53
C TRP A 178 25.79 -1.82 -4.02
N SER A 179 27.01 -1.85 -3.47
CA SER A 179 27.25 -1.55 -2.05
C SER A 179 26.89 -0.10 -1.71
N SER A 180 27.24 0.86 -2.57
CA SER A 180 26.90 2.28 -2.37
C SER A 180 25.41 2.57 -2.56
N GLU A 181 24.75 1.85 -3.47
CA GLU A 181 23.31 1.94 -3.67
C GLU A 181 22.53 1.30 -2.51
N GLN A 182 23.05 0.21 -1.92
CA GLN A 182 22.51 -0.37 -0.70
C GLN A 182 22.61 0.60 0.50
N GLU A 183 23.73 1.32 0.65
CA GLU A 183 23.87 2.38 1.64
C GLU A 183 22.90 3.56 1.38
N ARG A 184 22.72 3.95 0.11
CA ARG A 184 21.78 5.01 -0.32
C ARG A 184 20.33 4.64 -0.01
N LEU A 185 19.89 3.43 -0.37
CA LEU A 185 18.55 2.92 -0.08
C LEU A 185 18.32 2.72 1.43
N GLY A 186 19.34 2.26 2.16
CA GLY A 186 19.32 2.19 3.62
C GLY A 186 19.13 3.56 4.27
N ALA A 187 19.77 4.61 3.75
CA ALA A 187 19.54 5.98 4.21
C ALA A 187 18.10 6.46 3.91
N GLN A 188 17.56 6.18 2.72
CA GLN A 188 16.18 6.53 2.37
C GLN A 188 15.14 5.81 3.24
N LEU A 189 15.33 4.52 3.53
CA LEU A 189 14.44 3.77 4.43
C LEU A 189 14.45 4.34 5.85
N ASN A 190 15.61 4.71 6.38
CA ASN A 190 15.71 5.36 7.70
C ASN A 190 15.01 6.72 7.73
N ASP A 191 15.03 7.48 6.62
CA ASP A 191 14.36 8.78 6.54
C ASP A 191 12.83 8.63 6.41
N MET A 192 12.36 7.71 5.56
CA MET A 192 10.94 7.35 5.49
C MET A 192 10.42 6.81 6.82
N GLN A 193 11.20 6.03 7.56
CA GLN A 193 10.79 5.51 8.86
C GLN A 193 10.65 6.63 9.90
N LYS A 194 11.53 7.64 9.89
CA LYS A 194 11.33 8.85 10.71
C LYS A 194 10.06 9.60 10.34
N GLN A 195 9.79 9.79 9.05
CA GLN A 195 8.56 10.45 8.59
C GLN A 195 7.30 9.69 9.05
N ILE A 196 7.36 8.35 9.09
CA ILE A 196 6.29 7.51 9.67
C ILE A 196 6.19 7.67 11.19
N GLU A 197 7.30 7.76 11.93
CA GLU A 197 7.31 8.00 13.38
C GLU A 197 6.79 9.42 13.72
N GLU A 198 7.14 10.43 12.94
CA GLU A 198 6.62 11.80 13.05
C GLU A 198 5.10 11.85 12.77
N LEU A 199 4.63 11.27 11.66
CA LEU A 199 3.20 11.19 11.32
C LEU A 199 2.38 10.42 12.37
N HIS A 200 2.90 9.33 12.93
CA HIS A 200 2.23 8.64 14.03
C HIS A 200 2.17 9.50 15.31
N SER A 201 3.18 10.33 15.58
CA SER A 201 3.16 11.26 16.73
C SER A 201 2.14 12.39 16.53
N GLU A 202 2.00 12.90 15.30
CA GLU A 202 0.98 13.89 14.94
C GLU A 202 -0.44 13.28 15.00
N GLN A 203 -0.62 12.05 14.51
CA GLN A 203 -1.89 11.33 14.60
C GLN A 203 -2.30 11.04 16.06
N ALA A 204 -1.34 10.72 16.94
CA ALA A 204 -1.60 10.54 18.37
C ALA A 204 -2.04 11.85 19.05
N LEU A 205 -1.37 12.96 18.74
CA LEU A 205 -1.79 14.30 19.17
C LEU A 205 -3.19 14.67 18.66
N MET A 206 -3.48 14.38 17.39
CA MET A 206 -4.79 14.59 16.79
C MET A 206 -5.88 13.83 17.54
N GLN A 207 -5.68 12.54 17.83
CA GLN A 207 -6.61 11.73 18.63
C GLN A 207 -6.78 12.25 20.08
N GLU A 208 -5.71 12.75 20.71
CA GLU A 208 -5.85 13.38 22.02
C GLU A 208 -6.72 14.65 21.95
N THR A 209 -6.52 15.51 20.94
CA THR A 209 -7.38 16.69 20.73
C THR A 209 -8.82 16.34 20.36
N GLU A 210 -9.06 15.30 19.56
CA GLU A 210 -10.41 14.82 19.23
C GLU A 210 -11.13 14.32 20.49
N THR A 211 -10.48 13.49 21.31
CA THR A 211 -11.09 13.02 22.56
C THR A 211 -11.30 14.13 23.58
N ALA A 212 -10.47 15.18 23.60
CA ALA A 212 -10.69 16.37 24.41
C ALA A 212 -11.90 17.18 23.91
N MET A 213 -12.00 17.42 22.59
CA MET A 213 -13.12 18.13 21.98
C MET A 213 -14.44 17.38 22.17
N ARG A 214 -14.44 16.04 22.03
CA ARG A 214 -15.59 15.17 22.26
C ARG A 214 -16.08 15.21 23.71
N ARG A 215 -15.17 15.23 24.70
CA ARG A 215 -15.53 15.45 26.12
C ARG A 215 -16.15 16.84 26.35
N SER A 216 -15.69 17.85 25.63
CA SER A 216 -16.26 19.21 25.70
C SER A 216 -17.68 19.26 25.10
N LEU A 217 -17.91 18.59 23.96
CA LEU A 217 -19.24 18.41 23.37
C LEU A 217 -20.19 17.67 24.32
N GLU A 218 -19.78 16.53 24.87
CA GLU A 218 -20.57 15.81 25.87
C GLU A 218 -20.91 16.64 27.13
N SER A 219 -20.06 17.60 27.50
CA SER A 219 -20.37 18.55 28.57
C SER A 219 -21.43 19.56 28.14
N LYS A 220 -21.35 20.07 26.91
CA LYS A 220 -22.33 21.01 26.35
C LYS A 220 -23.69 20.35 26.10
N ASP A 221 -23.73 19.10 25.65
CA ASP A 221 -24.98 18.34 25.50
C ASP A 221 -25.67 18.16 26.86
N ARG A 222 -24.91 17.92 27.94
CA ARG A 222 -25.44 17.83 29.31
C ARG A 222 -25.94 19.18 29.83
N GLU A 223 -25.25 20.28 29.52
CA GLU A 223 -25.71 21.64 29.83
C GLU A 223 -26.99 22.00 29.07
N LEU A 224 -27.08 21.70 27.77
CA LEU A 224 -28.25 21.92 26.93
C LEU A 224 -29.44 21.06 27.38
N ALA A 225 -29.23 19.79 27.74
CA ALA A 225 -30.27 18.95 28.31
C ALA A 225 -30.80 19.52 29.65
N ALA A 226 -29.91 20.02 30.51
CA ALA A 226 -30.29 20.65 31.78
C ALA A 226 -30.98 22.02 31.60
N GLN A 227 -30.68 22.76 30.52
CA GLN A 227 -31.44 23.96 30.13
C GLN A 227 -32.81 23.58 29.55
N THR A 228 -32.88 22.55 28.71
CA THR A 228 -34.13 22.06 28.09
C THR A 228 -35.12 21.60 29.15
N GLU A 229 -34.68 20.85 30.16
CA GLU A 229 -35.56 20.42 31.26
C GLU A 229 -36.03 21.60 32.13
N LYS A 230 -35.18 22.63 32.34
CA LYS A 230 -35.62 23.88 32.99
C LYS A 230 -36.65 24.64 32.15
N MET A 231 -36.49 24.70 30.83
CA MET A 231 -37.49 25.28 29.93
C MET A 231 -38.81 24.50 30.00
N ARG A 232 -38.76 23.16 30.08
CA ARG A 232 -39.93 22.30 30.30
C ARG A 232 -40.62 22.60 31.64
N GLU A 233 -39.85 22.71 32.72
CA GLU A 233 -40.35 23.14 34.04
C GLU A 233 -41.00 24.54 34.01
N TYR A 234 -40.45 25.49 33.24
CA TYR A 234 -41.03 26.82 33.10
C TYR A 234 -42.31 26.82 32.25
N GLN A 235 -42.38 26.00 31.21
CA GLN A 235 -43.61 25.78 30.42
C GLN A 235 -44.71 25.13 31.25
N GLU A 236 -44.39 24.13 32.08
CA GLU A 236 -45.33 23.47 33.00
C GLU A 236 -45.90 24.47 34.01
N LYS A 237 -45.05 25.31 34.62
CA LYS A 237 -45.46 26.40 35.52
C LYS A 237 -46.24 27.53 34.83
N LEU A 238 -45.98 27.76 33.53
CA LEU A 238 -46.77 28.72 32.74
C LEU A 238 -48.17 28.17 32.48
N GLN A 239 -48.28 26.89 32.11
CA GLN A 239 -49.54 26.21 31.86
C GLN A 239 -50.41 26.13 33.13
N ASP A 240 -49.81 25.85 34.29
CA ASP A 240 -50.50 25.94 35.59
C ASP A 240 -51.06 27.35 35.84
N LYS A 241 -50.30 28.40 35.47
CA LYS A 241 -50.74 29.80 35.61
C LYS A 241 -51.80 30.21 34.60
N GLU A 242 -51.77 29.68 33.38
CA GLU A 242 -52.85 29.84 32.40
C GLU A 242 -54.15 29.18 32.86
N ILE A 243 -54.07 28.00 33.51
CA ILE A 243 -55.22 27.31 34.11
C ILE A 243 -55.77 28.11 35.32
N GLU A 244 -54.88 28.62 36.18
CA GLU A 244 -55.27 29.48 37.30
C GLU A 244 -55.94 30.78 36.79
N GLN A 245 -55.39 31.41 35.75
CA GLN A 245 -55.95 32.60 35.12
C GLN A 245 -57.30 32.32 34.43
N ALA A 246 -57.47 31.16 33.79
CA ALA A 246 -58.76 30.73 33.26
C ALA A 246 -59.81 30.58 34.39
N SER A 247 -59.43 29.98 35.52
CA SER A 247 -60.35 29.85 36.67
C SER A 247 -60.69 31.20 37.32
N LEU A 248 -59.77 32.16 37.28
CA LEU A 248 -60.01 33.55 37.71
C LEU A 248 -60.93 34.30 36.74
N ASN A 249 -60.78 34.11 35.42
CA ASN A 249 -61.69 34.67 34.43
C ASN A 249 -63.10 34.08 34.56
N ASP A 250 -63.24 32.77 34.79
CA ASP A 250 -64.55 32.15 35.06
C ASP A 250 -65.19 32.67 36.35
N LEU A 251 -64.39 32.93 37.39
CA LEU A 251 -64.87 33.59 38.61
C LEU A 251 -65.30 35.04 38.33
N ILE A 252 -64.55 35.82 37.56
CA ILE A 252 -64.91 37.18 37.12
C ILE A 252 -66.22 37.15 36.32
N ASN A 253 -66.33 36.32 35.29
CA ASN A 253 -67.57 36.12 34.52
C ASN A 253 -68.78 35.76 35.41
N SER A 254 -68.55 35.03 36.51
CA SER A 254 -69.61 34.69 37.47
C SER A 254 -69.99 35.86 38.40
N LEU A 255 -69.02 36.71 38.76
CA LEU A 255 -69.23 37.92 39.55
C LEU A 255 -69.87 39.03 38.71
N GLU A 256 -69.48 39.20 37.45
CA GLU A 256 -70.12 40.12 36.51
C GLU A 256 -71.61 39.80 36.36
N LYS A 257 -71.97 38.52 36.18
CA LYS A 257 -73.38 38.08 36.19
C LYS A 257 -74.11 38.33 37.52
N GLN A 258 -73.41 38.24 38.65
CA GLN A 258 -74.00 38.64 39.94
C GLN A 258 -74.23 40.15 39.99
N CYS A 259 -73.28 40.96 39.50
CA CYS A 259 -73.43 42.41 39.38
C CYS A 259 -74.56 42.81 38.41
N GLU A 260 -74.71 42.14 37.25
CA GLU A 260 -75.86 42.30 36.35
C GLU A 260 -77.17 42.02 37.10
N SER A 261 -77.29 40.86 37.76
CA SER A 261 -78.52 40.50 38.50
C SER A 261 -78.84 41.43 39.68
N LEU A 262 -77.81 42.03 40.30
CA LEU A 262 -77.96 43.03 41.36
C LEU A 262 -78.30 44.42 40.79
N GLN A 263 -77.88 44.73 39.57
CA GLN A 263 -78.24 45.95 38.85
C GLN A 263 -79.68 45.87 38.32
N ASP A 264 -80.11 44.71 37.81
CA ASP A 264 -81.50 44.42 37.46
C ASP A 264 -82.40 44.55 38.69
N ALA A 265 -82.09 43.85 39.79
CA ALA A 265 -82.83 43.95 41.05
C ALA A 265 -82.82 45.36 41.65
N ARG A 266 -81.75 46.14 41.42
CA ARG A 266 -81.71 47.55 41.79
C ARG A 266 -82.65 48.39 40.92
N SER A 267 -82.75 48.11 39.62
CA SER A 267 -83.71 48.79 38.74
C SER A 267 -85.17 48.46 39.11
N GLU A 268 -85.46 47.22 39.52
CA GLU A 268 -86.77 46.86 40.09
C GLU A 268 -87.05 47.62 41.39
N ILE A 269 -86.05 47.79 42.28
CA ILE A 269 -86.18 48.60 43.49
C ILE A 269 -86.41 50.08 43.17
N GLU A 270 -85.73 50.63 42.16
CA GLU A 270 -85.90 52.01 41.72
C GLU A 270 -87.29 52.22 41.06
N GLU A 271 -87.81 51.25 40.31
CA GLU A 271 -89.19 51.26 39.81
C GLU A 271 -90.22 51.15 40.94
N VAL A 272 -90.00 50.29 41.94
CA VAL A 272 -90.87 50.21 43.13
C VAL A 272 -90.81 51.51 43.96
N GLN A 273 -89.67 52.19 44.02
CA GLN A 273 -89.56 53.52 44.65
C GLN A 273 -90.21 54.64 43.82
N GLN A 274 -90.30 54.49 42.50
CA GLN A 274 -91.05 55.37 41.61
C GLN A 274 -92.55 55.19 41.85
N GLN A 275 -93.05 53.96 41.77
CA GLN A 275 -94.45 53.61 42.06
C GLN A 275 -94.88 53.99 43.49
N LEU A 276 -93.99 53.85 44.48
CA LEU A 276 -94.26 54.28 45.86
C LEU A 276 -94.34 55.81 46.00
N ARG A 277 -93.53 56.56 45.26
CA ARG A 277 -93.62 58.04 45.22
C ARG A 277 -94.91 58.50 44.56
N GLU A 278 -95.28 57.91 43.42
CA GLU A 278 -96.56 58.17 42.76
C GLU A 278 -97.75 57.86 43.67
N LYS A 279 -97.67 56.81 44.51
CA LYS A 279 -98.68 56.51 45.54
C LYS A 279 -98.64 57.44 46.76
N ILE A 280 -97.51 58.07 47.06
CA ILE A 280 -97.44 59.13 48.08
C ILE A 280 -98.08 60.41 47.54
N GLU A 281 -97.81 60.83 46.29
CA GLU A 281 -98.50 61.97 45.67
C GLU A 281 -100.01 61.73 45.51
N GLU A 282 -100.44 60.50 45.19
CA GLU A 282 -101.87 60.13 45.18
C GLU A 282 -102.50 60.19 46.58
N CYS A 283 -101.76 59.86 47.64
CA CYS A 283 -102.22 60.05 49.03
C CYS A 283 -102.23 61.54 49.45
N GLU A 284 -101.20 62.32 49.13
CA GLU A 284 -101.13 63.76 49.45
C GLU A 284 -102.22 64.56 48.72
N THR A 285 -102.56 64.18 47.48
CA THR A 285 -103.70 64.77 46.76
C THR A 285 -105.05 64.33 47.32
N LEU A 286 -105.16 63.10 47.85
CA LEU A 286 -106.35 62.66 48.60
C LEU A 286 -106.48 63.35 49.98
N GLU A 287 -105.38 63.61 50.70
CA GLU A 287 -105.40 64.43 51.91
C GLU A 287 -105.73 65.90 51.60
N GLY A 288 -105.24 66.43 50.48
CA GLY A 288 -105.63 67.76 49.97
C GLY A 288 -107.13 67.85 49.66
N LEU A 289 -107.72 66.80 49.06
CA LEU A 289 -109.15 66.70 48.84
C LEU A 289 -109.93 66.54 50.16
N LEU A 290 -109.46 65.74 51.11
CA LEU A 290 -110.07 65.63 52.44
C LEU A 290 -110.04 66.97 53.22
N SER A 291 -108.97 67.77 53.08
CA SER A 291 -108.91 69.11 53.66
C SER A 291 -109.88 70.13 53.02
N ILE A 292 -110.35 69.85 51.78
CA ILE A 292 -111.44 70.60 51.15
C ILE A 292 -112.78 70.09 51.68
N ASP A 293 -112.98 68.77 51.73
CA ASP A 293 -114.18 68.11 52.27
C ASP A 293 -114.45 68.52 53.73
N GLU A 294 -113.40 68.66 54.56
CA GLU A 294 -113.50 69.16 55.94
C GLU A 294 -113.87 70.65 56.01
N LYS A 295 -113.41 71.49 55.06
CA LYS A 295 -113.80 72.90 55.00
C LYS A 295 -115.23 73.09 54.52
N GLU A 296 -115.66 72.38 53.47
CA GLU A 296 -117.06 72.39 53.03
C GLU A 296 -118.00 71.89 54.14
N LYS A 297 -117.55 70.93 54.95
CA LYS A 297 -118.25 70.42 56.13
C LYS A 297 -118.33 71.43 57.28
N ASP A 298 -117.30 72.23 57.52
CA ASP A 298 -117.34 73.31 58.52
C ASP A 298 -118.18 74.51 58.04
N GLU A 299 -118.14 74.86 56.75
CA GLU A 299 -119.08 75.84 56.14
C GLU A 299 -120.54 75.33 56.19
N LEU A 300 -120.77 74.03 56.04
CA LEU A 300 -122.06 73.38 56.28
C LEU A 300 -122.47 73.41 57.76
N ALA A 301 -121.52 73.27 58.69
CA ALA A 301 -121.80 73.39 60.12
C ALA A 301 -122.20 74.84 60.51
N GLU A 302 -121.50 75.84 59.98
CA GLU A 302 -121.80 77.27 60.23
C GLU A 302 -123.13 77.70 59.59
N THR A 303 -123.47 77.18 58.41
CA THR A 303 -124.80 77.42 57.82
C THR A 303 -125.92 76.69 58.56
N ILE A 304 -125.68 75.51 59.13
CA ILE A 304 -126.64 74.80 59.99
C ILE A 304 -126.88 75.53 61.32
N THR A 305 -125.84 76.05 61.99
CA THR A 305 -126.03 76.84 63.22
C THR A 305 -126.78 78.13 62.93
N ARG A 306 -126.40 78.88 61.88
CA ARG A 306 -127.11 80.11 61.51
C ARG A 306 -128.60 79.90 61.22
N LEU A 307 -128.95 78.81 60.52
CA LEU A 307 -130.36 78.43 60.27
C LEU A 307 -131.10 77.92 61.51
N THR A 308 -130.37 77.46 62.54
CA THR A 308 -130.95 77.06 63.83
C THR A 308 -131.30 78.31 64.66
N ASP A 309 -130.42 79.30 64.70
CA ASP A 309 -130.65 80.56 65.42
C ASP A 309 -131.74 81.42 64.75
N GLU A 310 -131.76 81.52 63.42
CA GLU A 310 -132.84 82.17 62.66
C GLU A 310 -134.22 81.52 62.93
N LYS A 311 -134.26 80.19 63.11
CA LYS A 311 -135.49 79.49 63.49
C LYS A 311 -135.92 79.85 64.92
N GLN A 312 -134.99 79.86 65.88
CA GLN A 312 -135.32 80.13 67.28
C GLN A 312 -135.81 81.57 67.49
N ALA A 313 -135.23 82.53 66.76
CA ALA A 313 -135.71 83.93 66.73
C ALA A 313 -137.13 84.08 66.13
N MET A 314 -137.53 83.20 65.21
CA MET A 314 -138.88 83.21 64.61
C MET A 314 -139.95 82.60 65.53
N GLU A 315 -139.59 81.67 66.44
CA GLU A 315 -140.52 81.11 67.42
C GLU A 315 -140.84 82.11 68.55
N GLU A 316 -139.89 82.96 68.98
CA GLU A 316 -140.16 84.04 69.96
C GLU A 316 -141.03 85.17 69.38
N GLN A 317 -140.89 85.52 68.10
CA GLN A 317 -141.72 86.54 67.44
C GLN A 317 -143.19 86.13 67.25
N LEU A 318 -143.54 84.86 67.49
CA LEU A 318 -144.90 84.33 67.36
C LEU A 318 -145.66 84.21 68.70
N GLN A 319 -145.03 84.55 69.83
CA GLN A 319 -145.70 84.56 71.15
C GLN A 319 -146.07 85.96 71.67
N THR A 320 -145.71 87.04 70.97
CA THR A 320 -145.88 88.43 71.47
C THR A 320 -146.94 89.27 70.75
N VAL A 321 -147.78 88.67 69.89
CA VAL A 321 -148.85 89.40 69.17
C VAL A 321 -150.22 88.72 69.33
N ALA A 322 -151.11 89.39 70.07
CA ALA A 322 -152.55 89.13 70.21
C ALA A 322 -153.02 87.99 71.16
N ALA A 323 -152.64 88.07 72.45
CA ALA A 323 -153.34 87.40 73.56
C ALA A 323 -153.61 88.34 74.76
N THR A 324 -154.06 89.57 74.47
CA THR A 324 -154.81 90.42 75.40
C THR A 324 -156.03 90.91 74.62
N GLU A 325 -157.24 90.45 74.90
CA GLU A 325 -158.06 90.88 76.04
C GLU A 325 -158.18 92.41 76.14
N GLU A 326 -159.32 93.02 76.42
CA GLU A 326 -160.76 92.75 76.28
C GLU A 326 -161.38 94.00 76.94
N GLN A 327 -162.45 94.55 76.35
CA GLN A 327 -163.37 95.54 76.93
C GLN A 327 -162.88 96.38 78.14
N THR A 328 -162.48 97.62 77.88
CA THR A 328 -163.35 98.73 78.33
C THR A 328 -163.20 99.98 77.46
N VAL A 329 -164.34 100.59 77.13
CA VAL A 329 -164.44 101.75 76.24
C VAL A 329 -164.51 103.05 77.06
N ALA A 330 -163.92 104.11 76.48
CA ALA A 330 -163.94 105.51 76.94
C ALA A 330 -163.20 105.79 78.26
N LEU A 331 -162.08 106.53 78.21
CA LEU A 331 -162.11 108.00 78.11
C LEU A 331 -163.08 108.66 79.10
N LYS A 332 -162.57 108.95 80.31
CA LYS A 332 -162.06 110.30 80.63
C LYS A 332 -161.10 110.17 81.81
N ALA A 333 -159.87 110.66 81.66
CA ALA A 333 -159.50 112.06 81.87
C ALA A 333 -159.76 112.48 83.33
N LYS A 334 -158.74 112.97 84.06
CA LYS A 334 -157.56 113.71 83.57
C LYS A 334 -156.30 113.34 84.39
N PHE A 335 -155.13 113.99 84.23
CA PHE A 335 -154.68 115.10 85.11
C PHE A 335 -155.41 115.15 86.48
N GLU A 336 -154.76 115.27 87.63
CA GLU A 336 -153.35 115.47 88.02
C GLU A 336 -153.04 114.44 89.14
N GLU A 337 -151.81 114.13 89.58
CA GLU A 337 -150.46 114.65 89.37
C GLU A 337 -149.53 113.39 89.30
N LEU A 338 -148.33 113.40 88.70
CA LEU A 338 -147.06 113.89 89.29
C LEU A 338 -146.73 113.27 90.66
N LEU A 339 -145.43 113.15 90.95
CA LEU A 339 -144.83 112.64 92.18
C LEU A 339 -144.74 111.09 92.29
N ARG A 340 -143.54 110.49 92.38
CA ARG A 340 -142.23 111.14 92.23
C ARG A 340 -141.11 110.15 91.89
N GLU A 341 -140.36 110.52 90.85
CA GLU A 341 -138.96 110.19 90.50
C GLU A 341 -138.56 108.67 90.46
N LYS A 342 -137.69 108.19 89.55
CA LYS A 342 -136.36 108.71 89.13
C LYS A 342 -135.40 108.80 90.34
N THR A 343 -134.08 108.83 90.20
CA THR A 343 -133.18 109.21 89.10
C THR A 343 -132.01 108.19 89.01
N GLU A 344 -131.64 107.72 87.80
CA GLU A 344 -130.34 108.03 87.10
C GLU A 344 -129.21 107.03 87.47
N GLU A 345 -128.17 106.70 86.67
CA GLU A 345 -127.81 106.92 85.24
C GLU A 345 -126.77 105.84 84.80
N CYS A 346 -126.66 105.43 83.52
CA CYS A 346 -125.68 105.85 82.47
C CYS A 346 -124.19 105.90 82.90
N GLU A 347 -123.15 105.51 82.12
CA GLU A 347 -122.99 104.95 80.75
C GLU A 347 -121.64 104.12 80.67
N MET A 348 -120.85 103.82 79.60
CA MET A 348 -120.65 104.32 78.22
C MET A 348 -120.08 103.21 77.26
N LEU A 349 -119.02 103.45 76.43
CA LEU A 349 -118.65 102.67 75.21
C LEU A 349 -117.12 102.60 74.85
N GLU A 350 -116.77 101.72 73.87
CA GLU A 350 -115.63 101.74 72.88
C GLU A 350 -114.14 101.43 73.25
N GLY A 351 -113.25 101.10 72.25
CA GLY A 351 -111.80 100.82 72.52
C GLY A 351 -110.72 100.55 71.41
N LEU A 352 -110.88 99.61 70.43
CA LEU A 352 -110.03 99.29 69.22
C LEU A 352 -108.47 99.02 69.19
N LEU A 353 -108.10 97.93 68.49
CA LEU A 353 -107.01 97.65 67.47
C LEU A 353 -105.50 97.98 67.61
N SER A 354 -104.64 97.01 67.20
CA SER A 354 -103.85 96.98 65.92
C SER A 354 -102.52 96.15 66.01
N ASN A 355 -102.18 95.30 65.01
CA ASN A 355 -100.80 94.88 64.69
C ASN A 355 -100.68 94.08 63.35
N ASP A 356 -100.27 94.68 62.23
CA ASP A 356 -100.30 94.05 60.88
C ASP A 356 -98.92 93.72 60.25
N GLU A 357 -97.79 94.11 60.85
CA GLU A 357 -96.46 94.06 60.21
C GLU A 357 -95.78 92.67 60.17
N LYS A 358 -96.50 91.57 60.43
CA LYS A 358 -95.86 90.26 60.71
C LYS A 358 -95.82 89.27 59.54
N GLU A 359 -96.86 89.17 58.71
CA GLU A 359 -96.94 88.10 57.68
C GLU A 359 -95.97 88.29 56.50
N GLU A 360 -95.63 89.54 56.15
CA GLU A 360 -94.82 89.81 54.96
C GLU A 360 -93.36 89.35 55.12
N LEU A 361 -92.87 89.28 56.36
CA LEU A 361 -91.53 88.78 56.68
C LEU A 361 -91.40 87.27 56.45
N GLU A 362 -92.41 86.48 56.86
CA GLU A 362 -92.38 85.00 56.80
C GLU A 362 -92.38 84.48 55.34
N ARG A 363 -92.98 85.22 54.40
CA ARG A 363 -92.95 84.91 52.95
C ARG A 363 -91.56 85.09 52.34
N THR A 364 -90.76 86.05 52.79
CA THR A 364 -89.38 86.24 52.30
C THR A 364 -88.41 85.18 52.86
N VAL A 365 -88.59 84.78 54.12
CA VAL A 365 -87.77 83.74 54.77
C VAL A 365 -87.99 82.37 54.11
N THR A 366 -89.24 82.02 53.79
CA THR A 366 -89.57 80.74 53.12
C THR A 366 -89.04 80.67 51.68
N GLN A 367 -89.03 81.78 50.94
CA GLN A 367 -88.44 81.80 49.60
C GLN A 367 -86.91 81.62 49.62
N LEU A 368 -86.21 82.34 50.52
CA LEU A 368 -84.76 82.18 50.69
C LEU A 368 -84.35 80.79 51.21
N ALA A 369 -85.19 80.14 52.01
CA ALA A 369 -84.97 78.76 52.44
C ALA A 369 -84.99 77.77 51.25
N LYS A 370 -85.85 78.01 50.26
CA LYS A 370 -85.95 77.18 49.05
C LYS A 370 -84.76 77.41 48.10
N GLU A 371 -84.39 78.66 47.85
CA GLU A 371 -83.18 78.99 47.07
C GLU A 371 -81.90 78.42 47.69
N LYS A 372 -81.83 78.32 49.03
CA LYS A 372 -80.74 77.63 49.73
C LYS A 372 -80.75 76.12 49.46
N GLN A 373 -81.91 75.47 49.49
CA GLN A 373 -82.04 74.04 49.22
C GLN A 373 -81.63 73.68 47.78
N ASP A 374 -82.10 74.45 46.80
CA ASP A 374 -81.73 74.29 45.38
C ASP A 374 -80.21 74.46 45.14
N LEU A 375 -79.55 75.29 45.95
CA LEU A 375 -78.09 75.46 45.92
C LEU A 375 -77.34 74.33 46.63
N GLU A 376 -77.83 73.81 47.76
CA GLU A 376 -77.23 72.67 48.44
C GLU A 376 -77.33 71.38 47.60
N GLU A 377 -78.46 71.17 46.90
CA GLU A 377 -78.62 70.07 45.96
C GLU A 377 -77.71 70.21 44.73
N ARG A 378 -77.52 71.43 44.21
CA ARG A 378 -76.54 71.70 43.14
C ARG A 378 -75.09 71.46 43.57
N VAL A 379 -74.70 71.84 44.79
CA VAL A 379 -73.35 71.56 45.32
C VAL A 379 -73.13 70.04 45.39
N ARG A 380 -74.10 69.29 45.89
CA ARG A 380 -74.04 67.83 45.92
C ARG A 380 -73.88 67.21 44.54
N VAL A 381 -74.63 67.67 43.53
CA VAL A 381 -74.46 67.20 42.14
C VAL A 381 -73.05 67.52 41.62
N PHE A 382 -72.47 68.68 41.97
CA PHE A 382 -71.08 68.97 41.63
C PHE A 382 -70.09 68.02 42.31
N GLU A 383 -70.24 67.74 43.61
CA GLU A 383 -69.40 66.77 44.34
C GLU A 383 -69.50 65.35 43.73
N GLU A 384 -70.69 64.92 43.34
CA GLU A 384 -70.91 63.63 42.66
C GLU A 384 -70.27 63.61 41.25
N THR A 385 -70.28 64.73 40.50
CA THR A 385 -69.53 64.82 39.22
C THR A 385 -68.01 64.91 39.40
N GLU A 386 -67.52 65.53 40.48
CA GLU A 386 -66.07 65.60 40.76
C GLU A 386 -65.52 64.22 41.10
N GLN A 387 -66.26 63.41 41.86
CA GLN A 387 -65.94 62.00 42.11
C GLN A 387 -65.92 61.16 40.83
N GLN A 388 -66.86 61.38 39.90
CA GLN A 388 -66.85 60.70 38.58
C GLN A 388 -65.65 61.12 37.73
N VAL A 389 -65.28 62.40 37.73
CA VAL A 389 -64.09 62.90 37.02
C VAL A 389 -62.81 62.31 37.61
N GLU A 390 -62.70 62.18 38.94
CA GLU A 390 -61.52 61.56 39.56
C GLU A 390 -61.44 60.06 39.26
N ALA A 391 -62.55 59.33 39.29
CA ALA A 391 -62.60 57.92 38.88
C ALA A 391 -62.16 57.73 37.42
N LEU A 392 -62.59 58.62 36.50
CA LEU A 392 -62.17 58.61 35.10
C LEU A 392 -60.67 58.95 34.93
N LYS A 393 -60.08 59.80 35.78
CA LYS A 393 -58.61 60.01 35.79
C LYS A 393 -57.87 58.74 36.20
N VAL A 394 -58.30 58.06 37.26
CA VAL A 394 -57.68 56.79 37.70
C VAL A 394 -57.76 55.76 36.58
N GLN A 395 -58.92 55.60 35.93
CA GLN A 395 -59.08 54.68 34.80
C GLN A 395 -58.20 55.07 33.58
N ALA A 396 -58.00 56.37 33.33
CA ALA A 396 -57.08 56.86 32.30
C ALA A 396 -55.61 56.60 32.65
N GLU A 397 -55.22 56.70 33.92
CA GLU A 397 -53.86 56.41 34.38
C GLU A 397 -53.56 54.90 34.43
N GLU A 398 -54.53 54.07 34.84
CA GLU A 398 -54.44 52.60 34.76
C GLU A 398 -54.30 52.12 33.31
N SER A 399 -55.13 52.63 32.40
CA SER A 399 -55.05 52.28 30.97
C SER A 399 -53.77 52.80 30.31
N ALA A 400 -53.27 53.99 30.68
CA ALA A 400 -51.96 54.47 30.24
C ALA A 400 -50.81 53.58 30.74
N ASN A 401 -50.84 53.12 32.00
CA ASN A 401 -49.87 52.17 32.53
C ASN A 401 -49.98 50.78 31.87
N LEU A 402 -51.17 50.33 31.51
CA LEU A 402 -51.39 49.10 30.74
C LEU A 402 -50.79 49.21 29.33
N PHE A 403 -51.02 50.34 28.64
CA PHE A 403 -50.40 50.61 27.34
C PHE A 403 -48.87 50.66 27.43
N ARG A 404 -48.31 51.27 28.48
CA ARG A 404 -46.85 51.33 28.67
C ARG A 404 -46.26 49.93 28.89
N LYS A 405 -46.87 49.09 29.74
CA LYS A 405 -46.48 47.68 29.91
C LYS A 405 -46.54 46.91 28.60
N LYS A 406 -47.62 47.06 27.82
CA LYS A 406 -47.70 46.39 26.50
C LYS A 406 -46.63 46.88 25.51
N SER A 407 -46.24 48.15 25.56
CA SER A 407 -45.10 48.65 24.77
C SER A 407 -43.79 47.99 25.21
N GLU A 408 -43.53 47.93 26.52
CA GLU A 408 -42.38 47.24 27.11
C GLU A 408 -42.36 45.72 26.74
N GLU A 409 -43.52 45.07 26.72
CA GLU A 409 -43.70 43.67 26.28
C GLU A 409 -43.46 43.49 24.77
N TYR A 410 -43.91 44.42 23.92
CA TYR A 410 -43.68 44.37 22.46
C TYR A 410 -42.21 44.60 22.11
N GLU A 411 -41.53 45.56 22.75
CA GLU A 411 -40.09 45.80 22.56
C GLU A 411 -39.26 44.57 22.95
N ALA A 412 -39.57 43.93 24.09
CA ALA A 412 -38.92 42.68 24.50
C ALA A 412 -39.19 41.51 23.54
N LEU A 413 -40.40 41.45 22.94
CA LEU A 413 -40.74 40.43 21.94
C LEU A 413 -39.99 40.68 20.61
N GLU A 414 -39.78 41.93 20.22
CA GLU A 414 -39.01 42.30 19.02
C GLU A 414 -37.51 42.01 19.21
N GLU A 415 -36.93 42.31 20.37
CA GLU A 415 -35.55 41.89 20.70
C GLU A 415 -35.39 40.36 20.66
N LEU A 416 -36.35 39.60 21.21
CA LEU A 416 -36.34 38.13 21.13
C LEU A 416 -36.46 37.61 19.69
N LEU A 417 -37.24 38.28 18.83
CA LEU A 417 -37.38 37.91 17.41
C LEU A 417 -36.10 38.22 16.62
N ILE A 418 -35.43 39.34 16.92
CA ILE A 418 -34.11 39.68 16.38
C ILE A 418 -33.05 38.67 16.85
N ALA A 419 -33.05 38.28 18.13
CA ALA A 419 -32.14 37.27 18.66
C ALA A 419 -32.35 35.89 18.00
N ASN A 420 -33.60 35.47 17.84
CA ASN A 420 -33.97 34.19 17.22
C ASN A 420 -33.64 34.17 15.71
N THR A 421 -33.85 35.27 14.98
CA THR A 421 -33.38 35.38 13.58
C THR A 421 -31.85 35.40 13.47
N LYS A 422 -31.16 36.03 14.45
CA LYS A 422 -29.76 35.84 14.82
C LYS A 422 -29.31 34.37 14.78
N GLU A 423 -29.75 33.63 15.79
CA GLU A 423 -29.44 32.21 16.02
C GLU A 423 -29.81 31.33 14.83
N LYS A 424 -30.93 31.61 14.16
CA LYS A 424 -31.40 30.87 12.98
C LYS A 424 -30.54 31.10 11.73
N ALA A 425 -29.88 32.26 11.60
CA ALA A 425 -28.89 32.50 10.57
C ALA A 425 -27.57 31.76 10.86
N GLU A 426 -27.11 31.79 12.11
CA GLU A 426 -25.91 31.06 12.56
C GLU A 426 -26.09 29.53 12.41
N LEU A 427 -27.28 29.00 12.74
CA LEU A 427 -27.64 27.61 12.48
C LEU A 427 -27.70 27.28 10.99
N ALA A 428 -28.13 28.20 10.13
CA ALA A 428 -28.14 27.98 8.68
C ALA A 428 -26.72 27.92 8.09
N GLU A 429 -25.79 28.73 8.61
CA GLU A 429 -24.36 28.67 8.26
C GLU A 429 -23.71 27.35 8.73
N VAL A 430 -23.98 26.93 9.98
CA VAL A 430 -23.52 25.62 10.50
C VAL A 430 -24.09 24.46 9.67
N ILE A 431 -25.36 24.50 9.26
CA ILE A 431 -25.97 23.48 8.38
C ILE A 431 -25.31 23.48 6.99
N ALA A 432 -24.96 24.64 6.43
CA ALA A 432 -24.25 24.72 5.15
C ALA A 432 -22.86 24.06 5.26
N ASN A 433 -22.07 24.42 6.26
CA ASN A 433 -20.74 23.87 6.50
C ASN A 433 -20.78 22.35 6.72
N LEU A 434 -21.68 21.85 7.58
CA LEU A 434 -21.89 20.41 7.78
C LEU A 434 -22.37 19.68 6.52
N THR A 435 -23.04 20.37 5.59
CA THR A 435 -23.46 19.79 4.31
C THR A 435 -22.28 19.69 3.34
N GLU A 436 -21.35 20.65 3.36
CA GLU A 436 -20.10 20.63 2.57
C GLU A 436 -19.14 19.56 3.11
N GLU A 437 -18.92 19.48 4.43
CA GLU A 437 -18.16 18.40 5.07
C GLU A 437 -18.73 17.01 4.73
N LYS A 438 -20.06 16.86 4.79
CA LYS A 438 -20.73 15.61 4.39
C LYS A 438 -20.48 15.26 2.92
N GLN A 439 -20.47 16.24 2.01
CA GLN A 439 -20.14 15.99 0.60
C GLN A 439 -18.68 15.59 0.41
N ALA A 440 -17.75 16.22 1.15
CA ALA A 440 -16.34 15.83 1.15
C ALA A 440 -16.13 14.40 1.68
N ILE A 441 -16.82 14.01 2.75
CA ILE A 441 -16.77 12.64 3.30
C ILE A 441 -17.35 11.62 2.32
N ILE A 442 -18.44 11.94 1.61
CA ILE A 442 -19.00 11.06 0.56
C ILE A 442 -18.00 10.87 -0.58
N ALA A 443 -17.34 11.93 -1.05
CA ALA A 443 -16.30 11.83 -2.08
C ALA A 443 -15.08 11.01 -1.61
N GLN A 444 -14.68 11.14 -0.33
CA GLN A 444 -13.62 10.32 0.25
C GLN A 444 -14.01 8.83 0.34
N LEU A 445 -15.26 8.51 0.70
CA LEU A 445 -15.77 7.14 0.73
C LEU A 445 -15.75 6.50 -0.67
N GLN A 446 -16.23 7.21 -1.70
CA GLN A 446 -16.18 6.74 -3.10
C GLN A 446 -14.73 6.49 -3.56
N ALA A 447 -13.79 7.36 -3.15
CA ALA A 447 -12.35 7.19 -3.41
C ALA A 447 -11.68 6.10 -2.56
N VAL A 448 -12.38 5.49 -1.61
CA VAL A 448 -11.99 4.26 -0.89
C VAL A 448 -12.62 3.04 -1.56
N GLU A 449 -13.89 3.09 -1.94
CA GLU A 449 -14.58 2.03 -2.70
C GLU A 449 -13.82 1.71 -4.00
N GLU A 450 -13.42 2.73 -4.78
CA GLU A 450 -12.55 2.58 -5.95
C GLU A 450 -11.19 1.92 -5.67
N LYS A 451 -10.66 2.04 -4.43
CA LYS A 451 -9.39 1.42 -4.03
C LYS A 451 -9.62 -0.03 -3.60
N ASP A 452 -10.70 -0.32 -2.90
CA ASP A 452 -11.07 -1.69 -2.55
C ASP A 452 -11.41 -2.53 -3.78
N GLU A 453 -12.06 -1.95 -4.81
CA GLU A 453 -12.23 -2.61 -6.10
C GLU A 453 -10.87 -2.94 -6.76
N LYS A 454 -9.93 -1.99 -6.79
CA LYS A 454 -8.57 -2.21 -7.33
C LYS A 454 -7.77 -3.23 -6.50
N ILE A 455 -7.90 -3.22 -5.18
CA ILE A 455 -7.29 -4.21 -4.26
C ILE A 455 -7.88 -5.60 -4.52
N ASN A 456 -9.19 -5.72 -4.78
CA ASN A 456 -9.82 -7.00 -5.04
C ASN A 456 -9.50 -7.54 -6.45
N ALA A 457 -9.32 -6.66 -7.44
CA ALA A 457 -8.76 -7.04 -8.75
C ALA A 457 -7.32 -7.56 -8.62
N LEU A 458 -6.44 -6.84 -7.91
CA LEU A 458 -5.05 -7.24 -7.67
C LEU A 458 -4.95 -8.54 -6.85
N LYS A 459 -5.86 -8.79 -5.90
CA LYS A 459 -5.97 -10.09 -5.22
C LYS A 459 -6.33 -11.20 -6.20
N PHE A 460 -7.30 -10.99 -7.09
CA PHE A 460 -7.69 -11.99 -8.08
C PHE A 460 -6.54 -12.33 -9.04
N GLU A 461 -5.78 -11.34 -9.50
CA GLU A 461 -4.55 -11.56 -10.28
C GLU A 461 -3.46 -12.29 -9.48
N SER A 462 -3.27 -11.93 -8.20
CA SER A 462 -2.34 -12.60 -7.29
C SER A 462 -2.72 -14.07 -7.05
N ASP A 463 -4.00 -14.36 -6.86
CA ASP A 463 -4.52 -15.72 -6.68
C ASP A 463 -4.39 -16.51 -8.00
N GLN A 464 -4.62 -15.88 -9.16
CA GLN A 464 -4.40 -16.51 -10.47
C GLN A 464 -2.92 -16.86 -10.69
N MET A 465 -2.00 -15.96 -10.32
CA MET A 465 -0.55 -16.22 -10.34
C MET A 465 -0.13 -17.32 -9.35
N ALA A 466 -0.73 -17.36 -8.16
CA ALA A 466 -0.47 -18.41 -7.17
C ALA A 466 -0.88 -19.80 -7.67
N ASN A 467 -2.07 -19.91 -8.30
CA ASN A 467 -2.52 -21.15 -8.92
C ASN A 467 -1.59 -21.60 -10.08
N GLN A 468 -1.13 -20.66 -10.92
CA GLN A 468 -0.16 -20.97 -11.99
C GLN A 468 1.19 -21.45 -11.44
N LEU A 469 1.66 -20.88 -10.32
CA LEU A 469 2.84 -21.34 -9.61
C LEU A 469 2.65 -22.74 -9.00
N GLU A 470 1.47 -23.04 -8.44
CA GLU A 470 1.18 -24.38 -7.89
C GLU A 470 1.15 -25.45 -8.99
N ASP A 471 0.50 -25.19 -10.13
CA ASP A 471 0.54 -26.07 -11.31
C ASP A 471 1.97 -26.30 -11.82
N LEU A 472 2.78 -25.23 -11.86
CA LEU A 472 4.21 -25.32 -12.22
C LEU A 472 4.98 -26.20 -11.23
N VAL A 473 4.82 -25.98 -9.92
CA VAL A 473 5.47 -26.78 -8.86
C VAL A 473 5.05 -28.25 -8.95
N VAL A 474 3.76 -28.54 -9.19
CA VAL A 474 3.26 -29.91 -9.42
C VAL A 474 3.86 -30.53 -10.68
N SER A 475 4.10 -29.74 -11.74
CA SER A 475 4.78 -30.21 -12.95
C SER A 475 6.26 -30.53 -12.70
N TYR A 476 6.97 -29.69 -11.94
CA TYR A 476 8.37 -29.90 -11.57
C TYR A 476 8.53 -31.11 -10.63
N GLY A 477 7.68 -31.27 -9.62
CA GLY A 477 7.73 -32.43 -8.71
C GLY A 477 7.50 -33.77 -9.43
N LYS A 478 6.63 -33.82 -10.44
CA LYS A 478 6.49 -35.00 -11.32
C LYS A 478 7.78 -35.28 -12.11
N LYS A 479 8.39 -34.24 -12.66
CA LYS A 479 9.64 -34.34 -13.45
C LYS A 479 10.86 -34.70 -12.60
N GLU A 480 10.88 -34.26 -11.35
CA GLU A 480 11.86 -34.68 -10.34
C GLU A 480 11.68 -36.17 -9.98
N GLN A 481 10.45 -36.65 -9.81
CA GLN A 481 10.18 -38.08 -9.61
C GLN A 481 10.60 -38.93 -10.83
N GLU A 482 10.37 -38.47 -12.06
CA GLU A 482 10.87 -39.13 -13.27
C GLU A 482 12.42 -39.20 -13.31
N LEU A 483 13.10 -38.11 -12.93
CA LEU A 483 14.56 -38.07 -12.84
C LEU A 483 15.08 -38.99 -11.73
N LEU A 484 14.45 -38.98 -10.55
CA LEU A 484 14.80 -39.85 -9.42
C LEU A 484 14.68 -41.33 -9.81
N ALA A 485 13.54 -41.74 -10.37
CA ALA A 485 13.34 -43.11 -10.85
C ALA A 485 14.37 -43.51 -11.91
N LYS A 486 14.75 -42.58 -12.80
CA LYS A 486 15.79 -42.81 -13.81
C LYS A 486 17.19 -42.92 -13.20
N THR A 487 17.50 -42.17 -12.14
CA THR A 487 18.76 -42.33 -11.38
C THR A 487 18.77 -43.60 -10.54
N GLU A 488 17.64 -44.06 -9.99
CA GLU A 488 17.56 -45.36 -9.33
C GLU A 488 17.80 -46.50 -10.34
N GLN A 489 17.18 -46.45 -11.52
CA GLN A 489 17.42 -47.40 -12.60
C GLN A 489 18.90 -47.43 -13.01
N LEU A 490 19.52 -46.27 -13.27
CA LEU A 490 20.94 -46.17 -13.56
C LEU A 490 21.82 -46.68 -12.40
N SER A 491 21.42 -46.49 -11.15
CA SER A 491 22.15 -47.03 -10.00
C SER A 491 22.06 -48.56 -9.90
N GLN A 492 20.97 -49.17 -10.37
CA GLN A 492 20.83 -50.63 -10.44
C GLN A 492 21.66 -51.22 -11.59
N GLU A 493 21.73 -50.52 -12.73
CA GLU A 493 22.63 -50.85 -13.85
C GLU A 493 24.11 -50.72 -13.44
N LEU A 494 24.46 -49.63 -12.73
CA LEU A 494 25.81 -49.40 -12.22
C LEU A 494 26.18 -50.44 -11.14
N LYS A 495 25.28 -50.77 -10.22
CA LYS A 495 25.49 -51.79 -9.19
C LYS A 495 25.63 -53.20 -9.77
N THR A 496 24.88 -53.54 -10.82
CA THR A 496 25.06 -54.84 -11.52
C THR A 496 26.33 -54.88 -12.37
N ALA A 497 26.92 -53.73 -12.72
CA ALA A 497 28.29 -53.65 -13.23
C ALA A 497 29.35 -53.76 -12.10
N GLU A 498 29.11 -53.14 -10.94
CA GLU A 498 29.98 -53.26 -9.76
C GLU A 498 30.02 -54.68 -9.21
N ASP A 499 28.89 -55.39 -9.11
CA ASP A 499 28.87 -56.80 -8.68
C ASP A 499 29.68 -57.69 -9.63
N ARG A 500 29.67 -57.41 -10.94
CA ARG A 500 30.54 -58.06 -11.94
C ARG A 500 32.02 -57.73 -11.76
N VAL A 501 32.37 -56.55 -11.27
CA VAL A 501 33.76 -56.19 -10.91
C VAL A 501 34.15 -56.85 -9.58
N ALA A 502 33.25 -56.90 -8.61
CA ALA A 502 33.46 -57.54 -7.31
C ALA A 502 33.63 -59.07 -7.41
N GLU A 503 33.03 -59.74 -8.41
CA GLU A 503 33.36 -61.13 -8.74
C GLU A 503 34.79 -61.31 -9.26
N LEU A 504 35.36 -60.32 -9.96
CA LEU A 504 36.77 -60.33 -10.39
C LEU A 504 37.72 -60.02 -9.23
N GLU A 505 37.35 -59.13 -8.30
CA GLU A 505 38.21 -58.73 -7.17
C GLU A 505 38.20 -59.70 -5.98
N LYS A 506 37.17 -60.55 -5.83
CA LYS A 506 37.10 -61.62 -4.80
C LYS A 506 38.22 -62.66 -4.87
N ALA A 507 39.13 -62.55 -5.83
CA ALA A 507 40.36 -63.35 -5.92
C ALA A 507 41.44 -63.02 -4.86
N LYS A 508 41.38 -61.91 -4.10
CA LYS A 508 42.48 -61.46 -3.21
C LYS A 508 42.12 -61.03 -1.77
N VAL A 509 42.02 -62.05 -0.90
CA VAL A 509 42.56 -62.12 0.48
C VAL A 509 42.09 -61.13 1.57
N SER A 510 41.77 -61.73 2.72
CA SER A 510 41.16 -61.20 3.96
C SER A 510 42.05 -60.36 4.91
N THR A 511 41.40 -59.38 5.56
CA THR A 511 41.21 -59.17 7.04
C THR A 511 41.74 -60.22 8.06
N PRO A 512 41.75 -59.97 9.41
CA PRO A 512 41.43 -58.78 10.23
C PRO A 512 42.40 -58.45 11.43
N LYS A 513 41.98 -57.50 12.30
CA LYS A 513 42.54 -57.07 13.61
C LYS A 513 42.33 -58.08 14.78
N GLN A 514 42.98 -57.88 15.94
CA GLN A 514 42.43 -58.28 17.26
C GLN A 514 43.11 -57.64 18.52
N LYS A 515 42.45 -57.75 19.70
CA LYS A 515 42.97 -57.70 21.11
C LYS A 515 43.04 -56.38 21.92
N GLU A 516 41.92 -55.69 22.03
CA GLU A 516 41.01 -55.76 23.22
C GLU A 516 41.54 -55.86 24.68
N SER A 517 42.78 -55.51 25.03
CA SER A 517 43.20 -55.46 26.47
C SER A 517 43.72 -54.12 26.98
N ALA A 518 44.01 -53.17 26.08
CA ALA A 518 44.13 -51.76 26.44
C ALA A 518 42.75 -51.13 26.79
N GLU A 519 41.66 -51.88 26.54
CA GLU A 519 40.35 -51.29 26.27
C GLU A 519 39.65 -50.67 27.45
N MET A 520 39.76 -51.17 28.69
CA MET A 520 39.02 -50.55 29.81
C MET A 520 39.64 -49.22 30.28
N ARG A 521 40.96 -49.05 30.14
CA ARG A 521 41.62 -47.76 30.37
C ARG A 521 41.46 -46.82 29.18
N ARG A 522 41.54 -47.36 27.95
CA ARG A 522 41.08 -46.64 26.76
C ARG A 522 39.64 -46.19 26.93
N MET A 523 38.69 -46.99 27.43
CA MET A 523 37.26 -46.66 27.50
C MET A 523 36.98 -45.39 28.30
N LYS A 524 37.76 -45.12 29.36
CA LYS A 524 37.61 -43.87 30.14
C LYS A 524 38.29 -42.67 29.48
N GLY A 525 39.40 -42.89 28.78
CA GLY A 525 39.99 -41.89 27.88
C GLY A 525 39.10 -41.59 26.68
N LEU A 526 38.50 -42.62 26.08
CA LEU A 526 37.49 -42.55 25.03
C LEU A 526 36.23 -41.89 25.53
N TYR A 527 35.74 -42.12 26.75
CA TYR A 527 34.56 -41.38 27.23
C TYR A 527 34.84 -39.87 27.31
N LYS A 528 36.05 -39.46 27.74
CA LYS A 528 36.46 -38.05 27.71
C LYS A 528 36.65 -37.54 26.28
N GLN A 529 37.36 -38.29 25.42
CA GLN A 529 37.57 -37.95 24.01
C GLN A 529 36.29 -38.02 23.17
N LEU A 530 35.29 -38.80 23.57
CA LEU A 530 33.98 -38.91 22.94
C LEU A 530 33.07 -37.79 23.41
N GLN A 531 33.19 -37.35 24.67
CA GLN A 531 32.56 -36.12 25.15
C GLN A 531 33.16 -34.89 24.47
N GLU A 532 34.49 -34.78 24.43
CA GLU A 532 35.22 -33.74 23.69
C GLU A 532 34.88 -33.79 22.19
N GLN A 533 34.83 -34.98 21.57
CA GLN A 533 34.34 -35.13 20.20
C GLN A 533 32.83 -34.92 20.05
N PHE A 534 32.01 -34.98 21.10
CA PHE A 534 30.60 -34.62 21.01
C PHE A 534 30.43 -33.10 21.12
N GLU A 535 31.23 -32.39 21.92
CA GLU A 535 31.27 -30.93 21.92
C GLU A 535 31.87 -30.40 20.60
N GLU A 536 32.96 -30.99 20.12
CA GLU A 536 33.61 -30.68 18.83
C GLU A 536 32.69 -31.07 17.65
N LYS A 537 31.99 -32.20 17.68
CA LYS A 537 30.99 -32.53 16.64
C LYS A 537 29.72 -31.72 16.75
N CYS A 538 29.24 -31.34 17.93
CA CYS A 538 28.08 -30.46 18.04
C CYS A 538 28.40 -29.06 17.53
N THR A 539 29.59 -28.52 17.85
CA THR A 539 30.05 -27.24 17.29
C THR A 539 30.28 -27.32 15.78
N VAL A 540 30.98 -28.35 15.27
CA VAL A 540 31.14 -28.56 13.82
C VAL A 540 29.80 -28.85 13.12
N LEU A 541 28.84 -29.50 13.76
CA LEU A 541 27.51 -29.77 13.19
C LEU A 541 26.61 -28.53 13.22
N ASP A 542 26.73 -27.66 14.22
CA ASP A 542 26.08 -26.34 14.23
C ASP A 542 26.72 -25.38 13.22
N GLU A 543 28.05 -25.41 13.05
CA GLU A 543 28.74 -24.68 11.98
C GLU A 543 28.36 -25.23 10.60
N ALA A 544 28.28 -26.55 10.43
CA ALA A 544 27.77 -27.18 9.22
C ALA A 544 26.30 -26.85 8.97
N ARG A 545 25.46 -26.73 10.02
CA ARG A 545 24.07 -26.25 9.90
C ARG A 545 24.03 -24.80 9.44
N ARG A 546 24.81 -23.90 10.05
CA ARG A 546 24.89 -22.48 9.64
C ARG A 546 25.45 -22.36 8.22
N GLY A 547 26.41 -23.20 7.84
CA GLY A 547 26.94 -23.31 6.48
C GLY A 547 25.89 -23.81 5.49
N GLN A 548 25.14 -24.85 5.84
CA GLN A 548 24.05 -25.39 5.04
C GLN A 548 22.93 -24.36 4.85
N PHE A 549 22.49 -23.68 5.92
CA PHE A 549 21.50 -22.59 5.83
C PHE A 549 21.98 -21.48 4.90
N ARG A 550 23.22 -20.97 5.09
CA ARG A 550 23.81 -19.95 4.20
C ARG A 550 23.95 -20.44 2.74
N MET A 551 24.21 -21.72 2.53
CA MET A 551 24.34 -22.29 1.19
C MET A 551 22.98 -22.53 0.53
N GLN A 552 21.94 -22.87 1.29
CA GLN A 552 20.55 -22.95 0.82
C GLN A 552 19.98 -21.55 0.52
N GLU A 553 20.22 -20.58 1.41
CA GLU A 553 19.89 -19.16 1.22
C GLU A 553 20.59 -18.60 -0.04
N ARG A 554 21.88 -18.90 -0.23
CA ARG A 554 22.62 -18.53 -1.44
C ARG A 554 22.12 -19.24 -2.70
N LEU A 555 21.73 -20.52 -2.62
CA LEU A 555 21.12 -21.24 -3.74
C LEU A 555 19.76 -20.64 -4.12
N LEU A 556 18.94 -20.29 -3.13
CA LEU A 556 17.63 -19.68 -3.35
C LEU A 556 17.76 -18.30 -4.01
N ASN A 557 18.74 -17.50 -3.58
CA ASN A 557 19.04 -16.21 -4.21
C ASN A 557 19.60 -16.37 -5.62
N LEU A 558 20.56 -17.29 -5.85
CA LEU A 558 21.07 -17.59 -7.21
C LEU A 558 19.99 -18.12 -8.16
N GLN A 559 19.04 -18.91 -7.65
CA GLN A 559 17.90 -19.38 -8.44
C GLN A 559 16.97 -18.20 -8.80
N ARG A 560 16.74 -17.28 -7.86
CA ARG A 560 15.95 -16.06 -8.09
C ARG A 560 16.62 -15.11 -9.09
N GLU A 561 17.93 -14.92 -8.99
CA GLU A 561 18.75 -14.19 -9.97
C GLU A 561 18.70 -14.86 -11.35
N ALA A 562 18.75 -16.19 -11.43
CA ALA A 562 18.62 -16.93 -12.69
C ALA A 562 17.21 -16.79 -13.31
N GLU A 563 16.15 -16.83 -12.51
CA GLU A 563 14.78 -16.60 -12.97
C GLU A 563 14.57 -15.14 -13.42
N GLU A 564 15.16 -14.16 -12.74
CA GLU A 564 15.08 -12.75 -13.13
C GLU A 564 15.94 -12.42 -14.36
N ASN A 565 17.13 -12.98 -14.48
CA ASN A 565 17.96 -12.83 -15.68
C ASN A 565 17.30 -13.52 -16.88
N LYS A 566 16.65 -14.67 -16.70
CA LYS A 566 15.85 -15.30 -17.76
C LYS A 566 14.69 -14.41 -18.24
N ARG A 567 14.07 -13.62 -17.36
CA ARG A 567 13.08 -12.59 -17.78
C ARG A 567 13.72 -11.46 -18.59
N LYS A 568 14.95 -11.03 -18.24
CA LYS A 568 15.71 -10.02 -19.00
C LYS A 568 16.11 -10.55 -20.38
N GLU A 569 16.66 -11.76 -20.45
CA GLU A 569 16.97 -12.48 -21.70
C GLU A 569 15.72 -12.62 -22.60
N GLN A 570 14.56 -12.94 -22.03
CA GLN A 570 13.29 -12.99 -22.78
C GLN A 570 12.94 -11.63 -23.39
N GLY A 571 13.10 -10.52 -22.64
CA GLY A 571 12.91 -9.16 -23.17
C GLY A 571 13.91 -8.78 -24.27
N GLU A 572 15.17 -9.24 -24.18
CA GLU A 572 16.16 -9.04 -25.24
C GLU A 572 15.82 -9.84 -26.51
N PHE A 573 15.36 -11.08 -26.37
CA PHE A 573 14.87 -11.88 -27.50
C PHE A 573 13.59 -11.29 -28.12
N GLU A 574 12.68 -10.73 -27.31
CA GLU A 574 11.49 -10.03 -27.79
C GLU A 574 11.86 -8.76 -28.56
N ALA A 575 12.80 -7.95 -28.07
CA ALA A 575 13.30 -6.76 -28.77
C ALA A 575 13.97 -7.10 -30.12
N ILE A 576 14.78 -8.17 -30.17
CA ILE A 576 15.38 -8.67 -31.42
C ILE A 576 14.30 -9.20 -32.38
N LEU A 577 13.22 -9.80 -31.86
CA LEU A 577 12.09 -10.25 -32.66
C LEU A 577 11.30 -9.06 -33.23
N GLU A 578 11.07 -8.00 -32.44
CA GLU A 578 10.47 -6.75 -32.92
C GLU A 578 11.31 -6.07 -34.00
N GLU A 579 12.64 -5.98 -33.85
CA GLU A 579 13.52 -5.46 -34.90
C GLU A 579 13.44 -6.30 -36.19
N CYS A 580 13.44 -7.63 -36.06
CA CYS A 580 13.29 -8.55 -37.19
C CYS A 580 11.92 -8.40 -37.88
N LEU A 581 10.83 -8.23 -37.12
CA LEU A 581 9.48 -8.01 -37.65
C LEU A 581 9.36 -6.65 -38.34
N ALA A 582 9.85 -5.57 -37.73
CA ALA A 582 9.87 -4.23 -38.32
C ALA A 582 10.70 -4.20 -39.62
N LYS A 583 11.82 -4.93 -39.68
CA LYS A 583 12.61 -5.11 -40.89
C LYS A 583 11.85 -5.90 -41.96
N ALA A 584 11.24 -7.03 -41.61
CA ALA A 584 10.47 -7.85 -42.56
C ALA A 584 9.23 -7.10 -43.10
N GLU A 585 8.57 -6.28 -42.28
CA GLU A 585 7.48 -5.42 -42.72
C GLU A 585 7.96 -4.29 -43.64
N LYS A 586 9.14 -3.71 -43.37
CA LYS A 586 9.78 -2.74 -44.28
C LYS A 586 10.15 -3.37 -45.63
N GLU A 587 10.71 -4.57 -45.64
CA GLU A 587 11.00 -5.31 -46.88
C GLU A 587 9.71 -5.67 -47.63
N ARG A 588 8.64 -6.06 -46.92
CA ARG A 588 7.29 -6.26 -47.49
C ARG A 588 6.72 -4.97 -48.11
N GLN A 589 6.92 -3.83 -47.46
CA GLN A 589 6.47 -2.52 -47.98
C GLN A 589 7.24 -2.16 -49.25
N GLN A 590 8.56 -2.31 -49.27
CA GLN A 590 9.38 -2.06 -50.47
C GLN A 590 8.96 -2.94 -51.65
N MET A 591 8.71 -4.24 -51.44
CA MET A 591 8.16 -5.12 -52.47
C MET A 591 6.79 -4.65 -52.98
N ALA A 592 5.93 -4.13 -52.10
CA ALA A 592 4.61 -3.61 -52.49
C ALA A 592 4.72 -2.32 -53.32
N ASP A 593 5.61 -1.41 -52.94
CA ASP A 593 5.89 -0.16 -53.66
C ASP A 593 6.52 -0.47 -55.05
N GLU A 594 7.41 -1.47 -55.15
CA GLU A 594 7.98 -1.96 -56.41
C GLU A 594 6.91 -2.56 -57.33
N TYR A 595 6.05 -3.47 -56.83
CA TYR A 595 4.95 -4.02 -57.62
C TYR A 595 3.96 -2.93 -58.06
N GLN A 596 3.71 -1.91 -57.23
CA GLN A 596 2.83 -0.82 -57.62
C GLN A 596 3.46 0.04 -58.73
N SER A 597 4.77 0.31 -58.68
CA SER A 597 5.48 0.97 -59.77
C SER A 597 5.48 0.14 -61.07
N GLU A 598 5.59 -1.19 -60.99
CA GLU A 598 5.46 -2.07 -62.16
C GLU A 598 4.04 -2.03 -62.75
N ILE A 599 3.01 -2.04 -61.90
CA ILE A 599 1.61 -1.90 -62.29
C ILE A 599 1.35 -0.53 -62.96
N GLU A 600 1.92 0.56 -62.44
CA GLU A 600 1.80 1.90 -63.04
C GLU A 600 2.48 1.97 -64.42
N HIS A 601 3.69 1.42 -64.56
CA HIS A 601 4.37 1.31 -65.85
C HIS A 601 3.62 0.42 -66.85
N LEU A 602 3.01 -0.69 -66.41
CA LEU A 602 2.15 -1.52 -67.26
C LEU A 602 0.90 -0.79 -67.72
N HIS A 603 0.30 0.06 -66.88
CA HIS A 603 -0.81 0.94 -67.30
C HIS A 603 -0.36 2.00 -68.31
N GLU A 604 0.84 2.57 -68.18
CA GLU A 604 1.40 3.50 -69.16
C GLU A 604 1.60 2.81 -70.53
N VAL A 605 2.16 1.60 -70.55
CA VAL A 605 2.31 0.79 -71.77
C VAL A 605 0.96 0.44 -72.40
N ILE A 606 -0.05 0.10 -71.60
CA ILE A 606 -1.42 -0.14 -72.09
C ILE A 606 -2.03 1.14 -72.66
N ALA A 607 -1.82 2.30 -72.01
CA ALA A 607 -2.33 3.59 -72.47
C ALA A 607 -1.70 4.00 -73.81
N THR A 608 -0.38 3.86 -73.98
CA THR A 608 0.30 4.14 -75.25
C THR A 608 -0.16 3.21 -76.36
N LEU A 609 -0.26 1.89 -76.10
CA LEU A 609 -0.76 0.92 -77.09
C LEU A 609 -2.22 1.19 -77.48
N THR A 610 -3.04 1.68 -76.55
CA THR A 610 -4.44 2.06 -76.82
C THR A 610 -4.53 3.33 -77.66
N ALA A 611 -3.64 4.31 -77.43
CA ALA A 611 -3.55 5.53 -78.24
C ALA A 611 -3.03 5.24 -79.67
N ASP A 612 -2.01 4.39 -79.82
CA ASP A 612 -1.55 3.95 -81.14
C ASP A 612 -2.66 3.19 -81.89
N ALA A 613 -3.45 2.37 -81.19
CA ALA A 613 -4.58 1.66 -81.78
C ALA A 613 -5.71 2.61 -82.24
N SER A 614 -6.02 3.67 -81.50
CA SER A 614 -7.04 4.65 -81.93
C SER A 614 -6.55 5.51 -83.10
N VAL A 615 -5.28 5.92 -83.12
CA VAL A 615 -4.67 6.62 -84.28
C VAL A 615 -4.68 5.73 -85.53
N LEU A 616 -4.37 4.43 -85.40
CA LEU A 616 -4.50 3.47 -86.49
C LEU A 616 -5.96 3.34 -86.96
N GLN A 617 -6.92 3.32 -86.04
CA GLN A 617 -8.34 3.23 -86.38
C GLN A 617 -8.87 4.48 -87.10
N GLU A 618 -8.42 5.68 -86.72
CA GLU A 618 -8.71 6.93 -87.46
C GLU A 618 -8.06 6.94 -88.86
N SER A 619 -6.89 6.31 -89.03
CA SER A 619 -6.21 6.24 -90.34
C SER A 619 -6.87 5.28 -91.36
N VAL A 620 -7.93 4.57 -90.96
CA VAL A 620 -8.66 3.57 -91.76
C VAL A 620 -10.08 4.08 -92.13
N HIS A 621 -10.35 5.38 -91.97
CA HIS A 621 -11.55 6.09 -92.45
C HIS A 621 -11.19 7.27 -93.37
#